data_AF-A0A428PJC4-F1
#
_entry.id   AF-A0A428PJC4-F1
#
_cell.length_a   1.000
_cell.length_b   1.000
_cell.length_c   1.000
_cell.angle_alpha   90.00
_cell.angle_beta   90.00
_cell.angle_gamma   90.00
#
_symmetry.space_group_name_H-M   'P 1'
#
loop_
_entity.id
_entity.type
_entity.pdbx_description
1 polymer ?
#
loop_
_entity_poly.entity_id
_entity_poly.type
_entity_poly.pdbx_seq_one_letter_code
_entity_poly.pdbx_strand_id
1 'polypeptide(L)'
;MLGTTFRFVARQRAVPFRAISSLSSNPKIKVLNNPSSPFTHILSYLETEPPSERLAIGTTTEVPPTPQSFNENHDFVKILNEVVTEYGHEDEDLISQARAFASPGGFNLGSGGSFFSPKRPNRGRSRKQGAGGGAGGSGAGGASAQGGAGGAGRGGWVHLSDRRNPPDFGRIAWPEDILGSVEVDDSGTIIGKVQPSGTYRILTNAGILGLSPFLQGKLIERLKQEEAKQRSG
;
A
#
# COMPACT_ATOMS: atom_id res chain seq x y z
N MET A 1 34.80 25.24 58.26
CA MET A 1 33.37 25.24 57.90
C MET A 1 33.23 25.26 56.39
N LEU A 2 32.38 24.36 55.87
CA LEU A 2 31.81 24.21 54.53
C LEU A 2 32.65 24.58 53.29
N GLY A 3 33.15 23.54 52.61
CA GLY A 3 33.61 23.59 51.22
C GLY A 3 32.43 23.62 50.24
N THR A 4 32.39 24.64 49.40
CA THR A 4 31.43 24.80 48.29
C THR A 4 31.68 23.77 47.19
N THR A 5 30.75 22.83 47.04
CA THR A 5 30.71 21.90 45.91
C THR A 5 30.03 22.57 44.72
N PHE A 6 30.82 23.03 43.75
CA PHE A 6 30.29 23.46 42.46
C PHE A 6 29.86 22.24 41.66
N ARG A 7 28.55 22.05 41.51
CA ARG A 7 27.98 21.07 40.58
C ARG A 7 28.08 21.64 39.16
N PHE A 8 29.05 21.17 38.39
CA PHE A 8 29.05 21.33 36.94
C PHE A 8 27.93 20.47 36.36
N VAL A 9 26.79 21.08 36.08
CA VAL A 9 25.78 20.48 35.20
C VAL A 9 26.34 20.61 33.79
N ALA A 10 26.86 19.52 33.24
CA ALA A 10 27.18 19.43 31.83
C ALA A 10 25.88 19.63 31.05
N ARG A 11 25.65 20.86 30.55
CA ARG A 11 24.69 21.10 29.47
C ARG A 11 25.21 20.32 28.28
N GLN A 12 24.73 19.10 28.11
CA GLN A 12 24.84 18.37 26.85
C GLN A 12 24.18 19.28 25.80
N ARG A 13 25.02 19.95 25.00
CA ARG A 13 24.56 20.61 23.79
C ARG A 13 24.02 19.49 22.91
N ALA A 14 22.70 19.40 22.81
CA ALA A 14 22.07 18.60 21.77
C ALA A 14 22.65 19.11 20.44
N VAL A 15 23.52 18.31 19.84
CA VAL A 15 23.99 18.56 18.48
C VAL A 15 22.75 18.40 17.59
N PRO A 16 22.36 19.42 16.81
CA PRO A 16 21.21 19.30 15.95
C PRO A 16 21.47 18.18 14.93
N PHE A 17 20.63 17.14 14.95
CA PHE A 17 20.64 16.08 13.96
C PHE A 17 19.89 16.60 12.73
N ARG A 18 20.62 17.35 11.89
CA ARG A 18 20.07 17.86 10.65
C ARG A 18 19.72 16.69 9.72
N ALA A 19 18.47 16.63 9.25
CA ALA A 19 18.09 15.75 8.15
C ALA A 19 19.02 16.04 6.95
N ILE A 20 19.77 15.03 6.53
CA ILE A 20 20.82 15.19 5.52
C ILE A 20 20.20 15.33 4.13
N SER A 21 19.14 14.57 3.88
CA SER A 21 18.47 14.53 2.59
C SER A 21 17.04 14.00 2.70
N SER A 22 16.21 14.37 1.75
CA SER A 22 14.94 13.68 1.48
C SER A 22 15.19 12.58 0.44
N LEU A 23 14.51 11.44 0.57
CA LEU A 23 14.60 10.39 -0.44
C LEU A 23 14.05 10.90 -1.78
N SER A 24 14.75 10.59 -2.88
CA SER A 24 14.33 10.97 -4.24
C SER A 24 13.02 10.29 -4.65
N SER A 25 12.78 9.06 -4.17
CA SER A 25 11.55 8.31 -4.41
C SER A 25 10.35 8.85 -3.62
N ASN A 26 10.57 9.40 -2.43
CA ASN A 26 9.53 9.99 -1.61
C ASN A 26 10.10 11.19 -0.81
N PRO A 27 9.88 12.43 -1.28
CA PRO A 27 10.52 13.61 -0.69
C PRO A 27 10.05 13.93 0.74
N LYS A 28 8.95 13.31 1.19
CA LYS A 28 8.45 13.44 2.55
C LYS A 28 9.16 12.52 3.54
N ILE A 29 9.85 11.49 3.06
CA ILE A 29 10.68 10.63 3.91
C ILE A 29 12.06 11.28 4.04
N LYS A 30 12.45 11.52 5.28
CA LYS A 30 13.69 12.19 5.65
C LYS A 30 14.73 11.16 6.08
N VAL A 31 15.96 11.40 5.66
CA VAL A 31 17.14 10.60 6.00
C VAL A 31 17.87 11.32 7.14
N LEU A 32 17.81 10.73 8.32
CA LEU A 32 18.47 11.21 9.54
C LEU A 32 19.72 10.37 9.80
N ASN A 33 20.75 10.97 10.38
CA ASN A 33 21.91 10.21 10.86
C ASN A 33 21.57 9.47 12.15
N ASN A 34 22.04 8.23 12.27
CA ASN A 34 21.93 7.51 13.53
C ASN A 34 23.02 8.01 14.52
N PRO A 35 22.66 8.47 15.74
CA PRO A 35 23.65 8.82 16.78
C PRO A 35 24.53 7.65 17.19
N SER A 36 24.01 6.42 17.10
CA SER A 36 24.65 5.20 17.56
C SER A 36 25.60 4.58 16.54
N SER A 37 25.50 4.96 15.25
CA SER A 37 26.32 4.38 14.19
C SER A 37 26.43 5.33 12.99
N PRO A 38 27.64 5.77 12.60
CA PRO A 38 27.82 6.75 11.51
C PRO A 38 27.54 6.18 10.11
N PHE A 39 27.45 4.85 9.98
CA PHE A 39 27.19 4.18 8.70
C PHE A 39 25.72 3.80 8.49
N THR A 40 24.85 4.03 9.49
CA THR A 40 23.42 3.77 9.37
C THR A 40 22.63 5.06 9.39
N HIS A 41 21.61 5.10 8.55
CA HIS A 41 20.71 6.21 8.40
C HIS A 41 19.32 5.78 8.86
N ILE A 42 18.63 6.65 9.58
CA ILE A 42 17.27 6.44 10.04
C ILE A 42 16.33 7.10 9.03
N LEU A 43 15.34 6.35 8.56
CA LEU A 43 14.29 6.88 7.69
C LEU A 43 13.08 7.23 8.55
N SER A 44 12.65 8.50 8.52
CA SER A 44 11.53 8.98 9.34
C SER A 44 10.65 9.96 8.56
N TYR A 45 9.38 10.01 8.94
CA TYR A 45 8.46 11.08 8.50
C TYR A 45 8.54 12.32 9.38
N LEU A 46 9.03 12.18 10.61
CA LEU A 46 9.15 13.28 11.58
C LEU A 46 10.60 13.77 11.63
N GLU A 47 10.78 15.10 11.58
CA GLU A 47 12.07 15.79 11.71
C GLU A 47 12.37 16.16 13.18
N THR A 48 12.13 15.24 14.11
CA THR A 48 12.27 15.53 15.54
C THR A 48 13.65 15.19 16.11
N GLU A 49 14.14 16.09 16.98
CA GLU A 49 15.41 15.95 17.70
C GLU A 49 15.14 15.65 19.20
N PRO A 50 15.69 14.57 19.78
CA PRO A 50 16.40 13.45 19.14
C PRO A 50 15.46 12.55 18.31
N PRO A 51 15.97 11.86 17.27
CA PRO A 51 15.16 10.97 16.44
C PRO A 51 14.58 9.82 17.27
N SER A 52 13.26 9.69 17.28
CA SER A 52 12.58 8.57 17.94
C SER A 52 12.71 7.30 17.10
N GLU A 53 13.65 6.42 17.45
CA GLU A 53 13.87 5.14 16.77
C GLU A 53 12.60 4.29 16.68
N ARG A 54 11.73 4.35 17.70
CA ARG A 54 10.44 3.62 17.74
C ARG A 54 9.41 4.08 16.70
N LEU A 55 9.44 5.34 16.29
CA LEU A 55 8.47 5.90 15.32
C LEU A 55 9.08 6.07 13.92
N ALA A 56 10.37 5.77 13.77
CA ALA A 56 11.03 5.76 12.48
C ALA A 56 10.50 4.60 11.61
N ILE A 57 10.51 4.81 10.31
CA ILE A 57 10.12 3.81 9.30
C ILE A 57 11.07 2.60 9.37
N GLY A 58 12.36 2.88 9.55
CA GLY A 58 13.39 1.86 9.69
C GLY A 58 14.79 2.47 9.58
N THR A 59 15.78 1.60 9.49
CA THR A 59 17.19 1.97 9.31
C THR A 59 17.72 1.45 7.99
N THR A 60 18.64 2.18 7.36
CA THR A 60 19.29 1.79 6.11
C THR A 60 20.79 2.02 6.17
N THR A 61 21.58 1.12 5.58
CA THR A 61 23.02 1.32 5.41
C THR A 61 23.37 2.05 4.11
N GLU A 62 22.47 2.02 3.12
CA GLU A 62 22.69 2.61 1.78
C GLU A 62 21.58 3.60 1.41
N VAL A 63 21.93 4.62 0.62
CA VAL A 63 21.01 5.61 0.06
C VAL A 63 21.29 5.70 -1.45
N PRO A 64 20.35 5.30 -2.34
CA PRO A 64 18.98 4.87 -2.07
C PRO A 64 18.88 3.51 -1.37
N PRO A 65 17.86 3.29 -0.52
CA PRO A 65 17.73 2.06 0.26
C PRO A 65 17.30 0.88 -0.65
N THR A 66 17.88 -0.30 -0.39
CA THR A 66 17.58 -1.57 -1.06
C THR A 66 16.99 -2.57 -0.06
N PRO A 67 16.24 -3.60 -0.51
CA PRO A 67 15.64 -4.58 0.42
C PRO A 67 16.67 -5.29 1.32
N GLN A 68 17.93 -5.37 0.88
CA GLN A 68 19.03 -5.99 1.62
C GLN A 68 19.69 -5.04 2.62
N SER A 69 19.66 -3.73 2.36
CA SER A 69 20.27 -2.71 3.22
C SER A 69 19.29 -2.09 4.22
N PHE A 70 17.99 -2.30 4.02
CA PHE A 70 16.92 -1.74 4.83
C PHE A 70 16.44 -2.71 5.90
N ASN A 71 16.39 -2.24 7.15
CA ASN A 71 15.80 -2.95 8.28
C ASN A 71 14.54 -2.20 8.73
N GLU A 72 13.39 -2.89 8.63
CA GLU A 72 12.08 -2.33 8.94
C GLU A 72 11.82 -2.25 10.45
N ASN A 73 11.12 -1.22 10.86
CA ASN A 73 10.66 -1.10 12.24
C ASN A 73 9.24 -1.67 12.40
N HIS A 74 9.10 -2.75 13.17
CA HIS A 74 7.81 -3.38 13.45
C HIS A 74 6.81 -2.46 14.18
N ASP A 75 7.28 -1.56 15.05
CA ASP A 75 6.41 -0.61 15.75
C ASP A 75 5.75 0.35 14.76
N PHE A 76 6.51 0.82 13.77
CA PHE A 76 5.99 1.65 12.69
C PHE A 76 5.01 0.88 11.80
N VAL A 77 5.31 -0.38 11.42
CA VAL A 77 4.39 -1.22 10.65
C VAL A 77 3.06 -1.40 11.39
N LYS A 78 3.10 -1.57 12.71
CA LYS A 78 1.89 -1.67 13.54
C LYS A 78 1.06 -0.40 13.47
N ILE A 79 1.69 0.77 13.63
CA ILE A 79 1.01 2.08 13.53
C ILE A 79 0.42 2.26 12.12
N LEU A 80 1.16 1.88 11.08
CA LEU A 80 0.68 1.91 9.70
C LEU A 80 -0.57 1.05 9.52
N ASN A 81 -0.55 -0.19 10.01
CA ASN A 81 -1.68 -1.11 9.92
C ASN A 81 -2.90 -0.59 10.69
N GLU A 82 -2.70 0.01 11.87
CA GLU A 82 -3.77 0.67 12.62
C GLU A 82 -4.41 1.81 11.81
N VAL A 83 -3.59 2.69 11.23
CA VAL A 83 -4.05 3.82 10.38
C VAL A 83 -4.77 3.32 9.13
N VAL A 84 -4.27 2.27 8.47
CA VAL A 84 -4.93 1.65 7.31
C VAL A 84 -6.27 1.05 7.71
N THR A 85 -6.34 0.38 8.85
CA THR A 85 -7.61 -0.20 9.35
C THR A 85 -8.64 0.87 9.69
N GLU A 86 -8.18 1.99 10.28
CA GLU A 86 -9.04 3.09 10.71
C GLU A 86 -9.48 3.98 9.54
N TYR A 87 -8.57 4.43 8.69
CA TYR A 87 -8.82 5.43 7.64
C TYR A 87 -8.81 4.87 6.22
N GLY A 88 -8.43 3.61 6.02
CA GLY A 88 -8.32 3.03 4.68
C GLY A 88 -9.64 3.04 3.90
N HIS A 89 -10.78 2.98 4.59
CA HIS A 89 -12.11 3.02 3.97
C HIS A 89 -12.50 4.43 3.46
N GLU A 90 -11.83 5.48 3.93
CA GLU A 90 -12.03 6.87 3.49
C GLU A 90 -11.12 7.24 2.31
N ASP A 91 -10.22 6.33 1.90
CA ASP A 91 -9.28 6.59 0.83
C ASP A 91 -9.97 6.67 -0.54
N GLU A 92 -9.68 7.74 -1.28
CA GLU A 92 -10.30 8.01 -2.58
C GLU A 92 -9.96 6.95 -3.62
N ASP A 93 -8.73 6.43 -3.61
CA ASP A 93 -8.30 5.41 -4.57
C ASP A 93 -9.11 4.13 -4.31
N LEU A 94 -9.32 3.74 -3.04
CA LEU A 94 -10.11 2.57 -2.67
C LEU A 94 -11.61 2.74 -3.00
N ILE A 95 -12.19 3.89 -2.68
CA ILE A 95 -13.60 4.20 -2.99
C ILE A 95 -13.83 4.18 -4.52
N SER A 96 -12.89 4.74 -5.29
CA SER A 96 -12.98 4.74 -6.75
C SER A 96 -12.95 3.32 -7.32
N GLN A 97 -12.11 2.44 -6.78
CA GLN A 97 -12.04 1.03 -7.16
C GLN A 97 -13.31 0.27 -6.79
N ALA A 98 -13.87 0.52 -5.59
CA ALA A 98 -15.12 -0.10 -5.17
C ALA A 98 -16.31 0.30 -6.06
N ARG A 99 -16.41 1.58 -6.44
CA ARG A 99 -17.43 2.04 -7.40
C ARG A 99 -17.21 1.48 -8.81
N ALA A 100 -15.96 1.37 -9.25
CA ALA A 100 -15.62 0.76 -10.53
C ALA A 100 -15.95 -0.75 -10.56
N PHE A 101 -15.80 -1.44 -9.42
CA PHE A 101 -16.16 -2.84 -9.25
C PHE A 101 -17.67 -3.06 -9.42
N ALA A 102 -18.51 -2.21 -8.84
CA ALA A 102 -19.97 -2.33 -8.92
C ALA A 102 -20.61 -1.75 -10.18
N SER A 103 -19.83 -1.03 -11.00
CA SER A 103 -20.34 -0.49 -12.25
C SER A 103 -20.79 -1.65 -13.18
N PRO A 104 -21.90 -1.52 -13.94
CA PRO A 104 -22.40 -2.56 -14.84
C PRO A 104 -21.43 -3.03 -15.95
N GLY A 105 -20.26 -2.40 -16.05
CA GLY A 105 -19.12 -2.79 -16.90
C GLY A 105 -17.83 -3.13 -16.12
N GLY A 106 -17.91 -3.36 -14.81
CA GLY A 106 -16.77 -3.67 -13.93
C GLY A 106 -15.98 -4.88 -14.42
N PHE A 107 -14.65 -4.73 -14.49
CA PHE A 107 -13.61 -5.73 -14.82
C PHE A 107 -13.91 -6.74 -15.95
N ASN A 108 -14.85 -6.44 -16.85
CA ASN A 108 -15.26 -7.30 -17.96
C ASN A 108 -14.88 -6.68 -19.33
N LEU A 109 -13.73 -6.01 -19.43
CA LEU A 109 -13.23 -5.51 -20.72
C LEU A 109 -12.29 -6.50 -21.45
N GLY A 110 -12.16 -7.74 -20.96
CA GLY A 110 -11.26 -8.75 -21.56
C GLY A 110 -11.88 -10.11 -21.86
N SER A 111 -13.08 -10.44 -21.37
CA SER A 111 -13.70 -11.75 -21.58
C SER A 111 -14.88 -11.63 -22.55
N GLY A 112 -14.57 -11.77 -23.85
CA GLY A 112 -15.51 -12.12 -24.91
C GLY A 112 -16.81 -11.33 -24.93
N GLY A 113 -16.80 -10.14 -25.56
CA GLY A 113 -17.99 -9.38 -25.89
C GLY A 113 -19.01 -10.22 -26.66
N SER A 114 -19.93 -10.86 -25.92
CA SER A 114 -21.22 -11.26 -26.44
C SER A 114 -22.05 -9.98 -26.55
N PHE A 115 -21.95 -9.35 -27.71
CA PHE A 115 -22.83 -8.28 -28.13
C PHE A 115 -24.28 -8.79 -28.03
N PHE A 116 -25.00 -8.36 -27.00
CA PHE A 116 -26.45 -8.53 -26.92
C PHE A 116 -27.10 -7.66 -28.01
N SER A 117 -27.19 -8.19 -29.23
CA SER A 117 -28.13 -7.69 -30.23
C SER A 117 -29.54 -8.17 -29.87
N PRO A 118 -30.55 -7.28 -29.79
CA PRO A 118 -31.90 -7.69 -29.47
C PRO A 118 -32.48 -8.56 -30.60
N LYS A 119 -33.10 -9.66 -30.20
CA LYS A 119 -33.79 -10.65 -31.04
C LYS A 119 -34.66 -9.97 -32.12
N ARG A 120 -34.42 -10.32 -33.38
CA ARG A 120 -35.40 -10.21 -34.48
C ARG A 120 -35.76 -11.62 -34.98
N PRO A 121 -37.05 -11.95 -35.21
CA PRO A 121 -37.43 -13.30 -35.59
C PRO A 121 -37.39 -13.52 -37.10
N ASN A 122 -36.88 -14.71 -37.46
CA ASN A 122 -37.34 -15.59 -38.54
C ASN A 122 -37.12 -15.18 -40.01
N ARG A 123 -36.22 -15.90 -40.71
CA ARG A 123 -36.47 -16.49 -42.05
C ARG A 123 -35.29 -17.35 -42.55
N GLY A 124 -35.57 -18.63 -42.84
CA GLY A 124 -35.18 -19.26 -44.10
C GLY A 124 -33.78 -19.87 -44.27
N ARG A 125 -33.70 -21.20 -44.07
CA ARG A 125 -33.26 -22.23 -45.05
C ARG A 125 -31.91 -22.02 -45.81
N SER A 126 -30.90 -22.86 -45.52
CA SER A 126 -30.32 -23.87 -46.43
C SER A 126 -28.84 -24.26 -46.15
N ARG A 127 -28.67 -25.47 -45.58
CA ARG A 127 -27.82 -26.62 -45.98
C ARG A 127 -26.32 -26.47 -46.35
N LYS A 128 -25.52 -27.33 -45.67
CA LYS A 128 -24.22 -27.97 -46.05
C LYS A 128 -23.00 -27.01 -46.04
N GLN A 129 -21.82 -27.32 -45.50
CA GLN A 129 -21.09 -28.59 -45.35
C GLN A 129 -19.83 -28.33 -44.51
N GLY A 130 -19.40 -29.27 -43.66
CA GLY A 130 -18.07 -29.22 -43.05
C GLY A 130 -17.97 -29.80 -41.65
N ALA A 131 -18.30 -31.10 -41.50
CA ALA A 131 -17.84 -31.86 -40.36
C ALA A 131 -16.33 -32.13 -40.53
N GLY A 132 -15.53 -31.65 -39.58
CA GLY A 132 -14.12 -32.00 -39.44
C GLY A 132 -13.85 -32.22 -37.95
N GLY A 133 -14.10 -33.45 -37.49
CA GLY A 133 -13.56 -33.92 -36.21
C GLY A 133 -12.07 -34.14 -36.36
N GLY A 134 -11.28 -33.52 -35.48
CA GLY A 134 -9.84 -33.68 -35.38
C GLY A 134 -9.42 -33.45 -33.94
N ALA A 135 -9.12 -34.54 -33.25
CA ALA A 135 -8.57 -34.57 -31.90
C ALA A 135 -7.15 -34.00 -31.85
N GLY A 136 -6.73 -33.58 -30.66
CA GLY A 136 -5.32 -33.58 -30.28
C GLY A 136 -4.58 -32.26 -30.40
N GLY A 137 -5.05 -31.22 -29.72
CA GLY A 137 -4.22 -30.07 -29.34
C GLY A 137 -4.13 -30.00 -27.83
N SER A 138 -3.11 -30.65 -27.25
CA SER A 138 -2.68 -30.43 -25.87
C SER A 138 -2.06 -29.03 -25.76
N GLY A 139 -2.89 -28.00 -25.89
CA GLY A 139 -2.56 -26.64 -25.50
C GLY A 139 -3.15 -26.44 -24.12
N ALA A 140 -2.29 -26.28 -23.12
CA ALA A 140 -2.70 -25.88 -21.77
C ALA A 140 -3.62 -24.66 -21.91
N GLY A 141 -4.93 -24.89 -21.74
CA GLY A 141 -5.96 -23.86 -21.73
C GLY A 141 -5.70 -22.99 -20.52
N GLY A 142 -4.88 -21.95 -20.74
CA GLY A 142 -4.47 -20.99 -19.73
C GLY A 142 -5.68 -20.40 -19.04
N ALA A 143 -5.56 -20.29 -17.73
CA ALA A 143 -6.52 -19.74 -16.79
C ALA A 143 -7.04 -18.36 -17.23
N SER A 144 -8.05 -18.35 -18.11
CA SER A 144 -8.82 -17.15 -18.49
C SER A 144 -10.19 -17.15 -17.80
N ALA A 145 -10.42 -18.11 -16.90
CA ALA A 145 -11.62 -18.22 -16.08
C ALA A 145 -11.43 -17.57 -14.70
N GLN A 146 -10.51 -16.62 -14.55
CA GLN A 146 -10.59 -15.67 -13.44
C GLN A 146 -11.72 -14.69 -13.78
N GLY A 147 -12.95 -15.14 -13.50
CA GLY A 147 -14.15 -14.34 -13.65
C GLY A 147 -13.95 -12.98 -13.02
N GLY A 148 -14.31 -11.94 -13.77
CA GLY A 148 -14.21 -10.56 -13.33
C GLY A 148 -14.82 -10.39 -11.93
N ALA A 149 -14.11 -9.62 -11.12
CA ALA A 149 -14.55 -9.23 -9.79
C ALA A 149 -15.92 -8.53 -9.94
N GLY A 150 -17.00 -9.15 -9.43
CA GLY A 150 -18.36 -8.58 -9.40
C GLY A 150 -19.45 -9.22 -10.27
N GLY A 151 -19.18 -10.30 -11.02
CA GLY A 151 -20.08 -10.80 -12.09
C GLY A 151 -21.45 -11.41 -11.72
N ALA A 152 -21.97 -11.32 -10.50
CA ALA A 152 -23.23 -12.00 -10.12
C ALA A 152 -24.15 -11.23 -9.15
N GLY A 153 -23.97 -9.92 -8.95
CA GLY A 153 -24.71 -9.19 -7.91
C GLY A 153 -24.36 -9.67 -6.50
N ARG A 154 -23.16 -10.23 -6.35
CA ARG A 154 -22.56 -10.58 -5.06
C ARG A 154 -21.41 -9.62 -4.84
N GLY A 155 -21.31 -9.08 -3.63
CA GLY A 155 -20.18 -8.29 -3.18
C GLY A 155 -18.84 -8.99 -3.40
N GLY A 156 -17.76 -8.26 -3.24
CA GLY A 156 -16.40 -8.77 -3.45
C GLY A 156 -15.39 -8.14 -2.51
N TRP A 157 -14.12 -8.29 -2.86
CA TRP A 157 -13.02 -7.70 -2.12
C TRP A 157 -12.25 -6.74 -3.02
N VAL A 158 -11.92 -5.58 -2.47
CA VAL A 158 -11.09 -4.56 -3.10
C VAL A 158 -9.83 -4.38 -2.29
N HIS A 159 -8.70 -4.18 -2.97
CA HIS A 159 -7.38 -4.14 -2.36
C HIS A 159 -6.82 -2.72 -2.37
N LEU A 160 -6.54 -2.18 -1.19
CA LEU A 160 -5.80 -0.94 -1.03
C LEU A 160 -4.33 -1.22 -1.38
N SER A 161 -3.85 -0.60 -2.45
CA SER A 161 -2.51 -0.83 -3.01
C SER A 161 -1.59 0.36 -2.76
N ASP A 162 -0.31 0.08 -2.57
CA ASP A 162 0.75 1.09 -2.49
C ASP A 162 0.98 1.76 -3.85
N ARG A 163 1.05 3.09 -3.88
CA ARG A 163 1.23 3.90 -5.10
C ARG A 163 2.66 3.91 -5.63
N ARG A 164 3.62 3.28 -4.94
CA ARG A 164 4.99 3.11 -5.47
C ARG A 164 5.03 2.26 -6.73
N ASN A 165 4.08 1.33 -6.85
CA ASN A 165 3.98 0.37 -7.95
C ASN A 165 2.49 0.13 -8.26
N PRO A 166 1.80 1.14 -8.85
CA PRO A 166 0.37 1.03 -9.10
C PRO A 166 0.12 -0.10 -10.11
N PRO A 167 -0.83 -1.01 -9.84
CA PRO A 167 -1.14 -2.10 -10.77
C PRO A 167 -1.72 -1.57 -12.07
N ASP A 168 -1.51 -2.32 -13.16
CA ASP A 168 -2.19 -2.04 -14.42
C ASP A 168 -3.71 -2.10 -14.23
N PHE A 169 -4.44 -1.33 -15.04
CA PHE A 169 -5.90 -1.33 -15.01
C PHE A 169 -6.44 -2.76 -15.15
N GLY A 170 -7.33 -3.16 -14.26
CA GLY A 170 -7.86 -4.52 -14.29
C GLY A 170 -7.00 -5.56 -13.55
N ARG A 171 -5.91 -5.17 -12.88
CA ARG A 171 -5.02 -6.08 -12.12
C ARG A 171 -4.97 -5.75 -10.64
N ILE A 172 -4.63 -6.78 -9.86
CA ILE A 172 -4.34 -6.66 -8.43
C ILE A 172 -2.84 -6.38 -8.27
N ALA A 173 -2.47 -5.53 -7.32
CA ALA A 173 -1.07 -5.27 -6.98
C ALA A 173 -0.35 -6.53 -6.50
N TRP A 174 0.98 -6.49 -6.49
CA TRP A 174 1.78 -7.57 -5.92
C TRP A 174 1.46 -7.74 -4.43
N PRO A 175 1.52 -8.97 -3.88
CA PRO A 175 1.21 -9.20 -2.46
C PRO A 175 2.03 -8.34 -1.49
N GLU A 176 3.27 -8.00 -1.84
CA GLU A 176 4.13 -7.09 -1.05
C GLU A 176 3.72 -5.61 -1.12
N ASP A 177 2.89 -5.23 -2.09
CA ASP A 177 2.42 -3.87 -2.36
C ASP A 177 0.96 -3.66 -1.90
N ILE A 178 0.26 -4.70 -1.46
CA ILE A 178 -1.11 -4.58 -0.93
C ILE A 178 -1.02 -4.16 0.54
N LEU A 179 -1.54 -2.98 0.87
CA LEU A 179 -1.63 -2.46 2.25
C LEU A 179 -2.73 -3.17 3.04
N GLY A 180 -3.85 -3.47 2.37
CA GLY A 180 -4.99 -4.14 2.99
C GLY A 180 -6.10 -4.44 2.00
N SER A 181 -7.12 -5.16 2.47
CA SER A 181 -8.28 -5.55 1.67
C SER A 181 -9.56 -5.22 2.41
N VAL A 182 -10.60 -4.83 1.68
CA VAL A 182 -11.91 -4.55 2.26
C VAL A 182 -13.01 -5.21 1.45
N GLU A 183 -14.05 -5.66 2.14
CA GLU A 183 -15.24 -6.18 1.50
C GLU A 183 -16.09 -5.03 0.95
N VAL A 184 -16.70 -5.25 -0.21
CA VAL A 184 -17.61 -4.31 -0.86
C VAL A 184 -18.89 -5.02 -1.24
N ASP A 185 -20.03 -4.35 -1.14
CA ASP A 185 -21.31 -4.92 -1.56
C ASP A 185 -21.47 -4.87 -3.10
N ASP A 186 -22.64 -5.30 -3.56
CA ASP A 186 -23.02 -5.28 -4.98
C ASP A 186 -23.18 -3.86 -5.55
N SER A 187 -23.36 -2.86 -4.69
CA SER A 187 -23.41 -1.43 -5.04
C SER A 187 -22.03 -0.77 -5.05
N GLY A 188 -20.99 -1.48 -4.61
CA GLY A 188 -19.63 -0.95 -4.52
C GLY A 188 -19.43 -0.09 -3.29
N THR A 189 -20.27 -0.27 -2.29
CA THR A 189 -20.15 0.36 -0.97
C THR A 189 -19.25 -0.51 -0.11
N ILE A 190 -18.30 0.11 0.58
CA ILE A 190 -17.36 -0.57 1.47
C ILE A 190 -18.10 -1.08 2.70
N ILE A 191 -17.96 -2.37 2.99
CA ILE A 191 -18.53 -3.04 4.16
C ILE A 191 -17.42 -3.25 5.20
N GLY A 192 -17.55 -2.58 6.34
CA GLY A 192 -16.65 -2.75 7.48
C GLY A 192 -15.34 -1.99 7.34
N LYS A 193 -14.26 -2.57 7.88
CA LYS A 193 -12.93 -1.95 7.95
C LYS A 193 -11.93 -2.69 7.08
N VAL A 194 -10.97 -1.94 6.55
CA VAL A 194 -9.85 -2.49 5.80
C VAL A 194 -9.06 -3.46 6.70
N GLN A 195 -8.86 -4.67 6.21
CA GLN A 195 -8.02 -5.67 6.87
C GLN A 195 -6.59 -5.51 6.36
N PRO A 196 -5.60 -5.22 7.23
CA PRO A 196 -4.23 -5.03 6.82
C PRO A 196 -3.65 -6.32 6.24
N SER A 197 -2.78 -6.18 5.24
CA SER A 197 -2.10 -7.31 4.63
C SER A 197 -0.91 -7.76 5.47
N GLY A 198 -0.84 -9.06 5.77
CA GLY A 198 0.33 -9.63 6.45
C GLY A 198 1.59 -9.73 5.58
N THR A 199 1.49 -9.48 4.28
CA THR A 199 2.60 -9.61 3.33
C THR A 199 3.19 -8.27 2.89
N TYR A 200 2.61 -7.16 3.32
CA TYR A 200 3.07 -5.82 2.93
C TYR A 200 4.51 -5.56 3.36
N ARG A 201 5.32 -5.00 2.45
CA ARG A 201 6.71 -4.62 2.73
C ARG A 201 6.89 -3.12 2.59
N ILE A 202 7.51 -2.48 3.58
CA ILE A 202 7.84 -1.06 3.55
C ILE A 202 8.74 -0.70 2.36
N LEU A 203 9.63 -1.61 1.97
CA LEU A 203 10.57 -1.40 0.89
C LEU A 203 10.68 -2.64 0.01
N THR A 204 10.59 -2.42 -1.30
CA THR A 204 10.72 -3.45 -2.34
C THR A 204 11.69 -2.98 -3.42
N ASN A 205 11.92 -3.80 -4.44
CA ASN A 205 12.72 -3.41 -5.60
C ASN A 205 12.11 -2.22 -6.37
N ALA A 206 10.81 -1.96 -6.20
CA ALA A 206 10.13 -0.81 -6.79
C ALA A 206 10.39 0.50 -6.01
N GLY A 207 10.88 0.39 -4.78
CA GLY A 207 11.22 1.53 -3.92
C GLY A 207 10.58 1.46 -2.54
N ILE A 208 10.64 2.59 -1.84
CA ILE A 208 10.04 2.76 -0.51
C ILE A 208 8.54 3.03 -0.61
N LEU A 209 7.82 2.80 0.49
CA LEU A 209 6.38 3.01 0.59
C LEU A 209 5.87 4.32 -0.03
N GLY A 210 4.78 4.21 -0.76
CA GLY A 210 4.09 5.28 -1.48
C GLY A 210 2.61 5.32 -1.11
N LEU A 211 2.27 5.89 0.04
CA LEU A 211 0.87 6.06 0.44
C LEU A 211 0.17 7.16 -0.38
N SER A 212 -1.15 7.08 -0.46
CA SER A 212 -1.98 8.19 -0.94
C SER A 212 -1.73 9.44 -0.08
N PRO A 213 -1.90 10.66 -0.63
CA PRO A 213 -1.72 11.89 0.15
C PRO A 213 -2.59 11.93 1.41
N PHE A 214 -3.78 11.35 1.36
CA PHE A 214 -4.72 11.25 2.48
C PHE A 214 -4.18 10.33 3.58
N LEU A 215 -3.87 9.07 3.26
CA LEU A 215 -3.36 8.10 4.23
C LEU A 215 -2.00 8.52 4.78
N GLN A 216 -1.15 9.12 3.95
CA GLN A 216 0.12 9.67 4.40
C GLN A 216 -0.08 10.80 5.43
N GLY A 217 -1.05 11.69 5.20
CA GLY A 217 -1.40 12.74 6.15
C GLY A 217 -1.85 12.15 7.50
N LYS A 218 -2.77 11.18 7.47
CA LYS A 218 -3.26 10.47 8.66
C LYS A 218 -2.17 9.73 9.41
N LEU A 219 -1.24 9.11 8.68
CA LEU A 219 -0.08 8.46 9.28
C LEU A 219 0.81 9.46 10.01
N ILE A 220 1.13 10.60 9.38
CA ILE A 220 1.94 11.65 10.00
C ILE A 220 1.26 12.22 11.24
N GLU A 221 -0.06 12.45 11.19
CA GLU A 221 -0.86 12.87 12.35
C GLU A 221 -0.75 11.86 13.50
N ARG A 222 -0.93 10.57 13.22
CA ARG A 222 -0.83 9.49 14.20
C ARG A 222 0.57 9.38 14.81
N LEU A 223 1.62 9.50 13.99
CA LEU A 223 3.01 9.47 14.46
C LEU A 223 3.31 10.64 15.40
N LYS A 224 2.83 11.86 15.09
CA LYS A 224 2.98 13.03 15.99
C LYS A 224 2.27 12.82 17.33
N GLN A 225 1.10 12.18 17.31
CA GLN A 225 0.38 11.86 18.55
C GLN A 225 1.15 10.85 19.41
N GLU A 226 1.67 9.78 18.80
CA GLU A 226 2.48 8.78 19.51
C GLU A 226 3.78 9.39 20.05
N GLU A 227 4.39 10.31 19.32
CA GLU A 227 5.55 11.05 19.80
C GLU A 227 5.21 11.91 21.02
N ALA A 228 4.10 12.67 20.96
CA ALA A 228 3.66 13.49 22.08
C ALA A 228 3.42 12.64 23.33
N LYS A 229 2.81 11.45 23.18
CA LYS A 229 2.63 10.49 24.27
C LYS A 229 3.97 10.03 24.85
N GLN A 230 4.93 9.65 24.00
CA GLN A 230 6.27 9.22 24.43
C GLN A 230 7.04 10.31 25.19
N ARG A 231 6.83 11.58 24.86
CA ARG A 231 7.48 12.70 25.56
C ARG A 231 6.78 13.08 26.87
N SER A 232 5.50 12.75 27.01
CA SER A 232 4.69 13.07 28.19
C SER A 232 4.70 12.01 29.29
N GLY A 233 5.12 10.78 28.96
CA GLY A 233 5.25 9.66 29.90
C GLY A 233 6.67 9.53 30.44
#